data_AF-A0A1B6APV0-F1
#
_entry.id   AF-A0A1B6APV0-F1
#
_cell.length_a   1.000
_cell.length_b   1.000
_cell.length_c   1.000
_cell.angle_alpha   90.00
_cell.angle_beta   90.00
_cell.angle_gamma   90.00
#
_symmetry.space_group_name_H-M   'P 1'
#
loop_
_entity.id
_entity.type
_entity.pdbx_description
1 polymer ?
#
loop_
_entity_poly.entity_id
_entity_poly.type
_entity_poly.pdbx_seq_one_letter_code
_entity_poly.pdbx_strand_id
1 'polypeptide(L)'
;MDDLLHKLVSAVITGALIALVGALSVAVRRRRVAREEAAAPAPTEDRSQTLLRQAQQLDDSRDELAAQGRQAEALARAREAADAWRELTRVRPGRFHAERRAALGRLSELLALMGHEEQATQVRLEASGLS
;
A
#
# COMPACT_ATOMS: atom_id res chain seq x y z
N MET A 1 -70.28 -22.06 -14.37
CA MET A 1 -69.78 -21.08 -13.37
C MET A 1 -68.25 -21.02 -13.38
N ASP A 2 -67.62 -21.72 -14.34
CA ASP A 2 -66.23 -22.10 -14.34
C ASP A 2 -65.33 -21.08 -15.07
N ASP A 3 -65.85 -20.40 -16.09
CA ASP A 3 -65.08 -19.43 -16.90
C ASP A 3 -64.62 -18.20 -16.11
N LEU A 4 -65.48 -17.71 -15.20
CA LEU A 4 -65.17 -16.56 -14.33
C LEU A 4 -64.08 -16.91 -13.29
N LEU A 5 -64.12 -18.14 -12.75
CA LEU A 5 -63.12 -18.65 -11.82
C LEU A 5 -61.77 -18.84 -12.50
N HIS A 6 -61.72 -19.39 -13.72
CA HIS A 6 -60.48 -19.55 -14.47
C HIS A 6 -59.84 -18.21 -14.85
N LYS A 7 -60.65 -17.19 -15.18
CA LYS A 7 -60.16 -15.84 -15.51
C LYS A 7 -59.57 -15.11 -14.29
N LEU A 8 -60.19 -15.25 -13.12
CA LEU A 8 -59.66 -14.72 -11.86
C LEU A 8 -58.35 -15.40 -11.46
N VAL A 9 -58.30 -16.73 -11.55
CA VAL A 9 -57.10 -17.51 -11.24
C VAL A 9 -55.94 -17.14 -12.17
N SER A 10 -56.19 -17.00 -13.48
CA SER A 10 -55.16 -16.60 -14.46
C SER A 10 -54.64 -15.17 -14.23
N ALA A 11 -55.49 -14.22 -13.85
CA ALA A 11 -55.08 -12.86 -13.53
C ALA A 11 -54.16 -12.80 -12.29
N VAL A 12 -54.50 -13.57 -11.25
CA VAL A 12 -53.69 -13.67 -10.02
C VAL A 12 -52.34 -14.32 -10.31
N ILE A 13 -52.32 -15.41 -11.08
CA ILE A 13 -51.09 -16.11 -11.46
C ILE A 13 -50.20 -15.19 -12.30
N THR A 14 -50.77 -14.48 -13.27
CA THR A 14 -50.02 -13.53 -14.12
C THR A 14 -49.42 -12.40 -13.28
N GLY A 15 -50.19 -11.81 -12.37
CA GLY A 15 -49.71 -10.77 -11.45
C GLY A 15 -48.57 -11.27 -10.54
N ALA A 16 -48.72 -12.48 -9.98
CA ALA A 16 -47.71 -13.10 -9.14
C ALA A 16 -46.41 -13.41 -9.91
N LEU A 17 -46.52 -13.87 -11.16
CA LEU A 17 -45.35 -14.12 -12.02
C LEU A 17 -44.60 -12.82 -12.35
N ILE A 18 -45.32 -11.74 -12.69
CA ILE A 18 -44.70 -10.44 -12.97
C ILE A 18 -43.97 -9.91 -11.72
N ALA A 19 -44.61 -9.98 -10.55
CA ALA A 19 -44.01 -9.56 -9.29
C ALA A 19 -42.77 -10.40 -8.92
N LEU A 20 -42.84 -11.72 -9.12
CA LEU A 20 -41.74 -12.64 -8.84
C LEU A 20 -40.54 -12.39 -9.77
N VAL A 21 -40.78 -12.20 -11.08
CA VAL A 21 -39.72 -11.88 -12.05
C VAL A 21 -39.09 -10.52 -11.73
N GLY A 22 -39.88 -9.52 -11.34
CA GLY A 22 -39.39 -8.22 -10.89
C GLY A 22 -38.52 -8.33 -9.64
N ALA A 23 -38.98 -9.08 -8.62
CA ALA A 23 -38.24 -9.30 -7.38
C ALA A 23 -36.93 -10.08 -7.63
N LEU A 24 -36.97 -11.10 -8.49
CA LEU A 24 -35.80 -11.87 -8.87
C LEU A 24 -34.78 -11.02 -9.65
N SER A 25 -35.25 -10.14 -10.55
CA SER A 25 -34.41 -9.21 -11.31
C SER A 25 -33.71 -8.19 -10.40
N VAL A 26 -34.43 -7.64 -9.41
CA VAL A 26 -33.85 -6.73 -8.40
C VAL A 26 -32.86 -7.47 -7.49
N ALA A 27 -33.17 -8.70 -7.07
CA ALA A 27 -32.28 -9.50 -6.23
C ALA A 27 -30.98 -9.90 -6.95
N VAL A 28 -31.05 -10.25 -8.24
CA VAL A 28 -29.87 -10.58 -9.06
C VAL A 28 -29.04 -9.32 -9.36
N ARG A 29 -29.68 -8.16 -9.61
CA ARG A 29 -28.98 -6.89 -9.83
C ARG A 29 -28.22 -6.44 -8.57
N ARG A 30 -28.84 -6.56 -7.38
CA ARG A 30 -28.17 -6.29 -6.09
C ARG A 30 -26.97 -7.21 -5.86
N ARG A 31 -27.05 -8.48 -6.27
CA ARG A 31 -25.93 -9.43 -6.19
C ARG A 31 -24.80 -9.14 -7.18
N ARG A 32 -25.07 -8.50 -8.32
CA ARG A 32 -24.03 -8.06 -9.25
C ARG A 32 -23.30 -6.82 -8.75
N VAL A 33 -24.03 -5.81 -8.27
CA VAL A 33 -23.43 -4.59 -7.71
C VAL A 33 -22.59 -4.91 -6.46
N ALA A 34 -23.08 -5.77 -5.56
CA ALA A 34 -22.29 -6.19 -4.38
C ALA A 34 -21.06 -7.04 -4.74
N ARG A 35 -21.06 -7.75 -5.88
CA ARG A 35 -19.88 -8.47 -6.38
C ARG A 35 -18.92 -7.55 -7.11
N GLU A 36 -19.40 -6.50 -7.76
CA GLU A 36 -18.57 -5.47 -8.40
C GLU A 36 -17.95 -4.54 -7.34
N GLU A 37 -18.67 -4.20 -6.27
CA GLU A 37 -18.16 -3.44 -5.11
C GLU A 37 -17.26 -4.29 -4.20
N ALA A 38 -17.53 -5.59 -4.03
CA ALA A 38 -16.61 -6.52 -3.34
C ALA A 38 -15.43 -6.98 -4.23
N ALA A 39 -15.50 -6.75 -5.54
CA ALA A 39 -14.39 -6.91 -6.47
C ALA A 39 -13.68 -5.59 -6.75
N ALA A 40 -14.14 -4.46 -6.19
CA ALA A 40 -13.29 -3.30 -6.07
C ALA A 40 -12.13 -3.73 -5.17
N PRO A 41 -10.88 -3.73 -5.66
CA PRO A 41 -9.76 -4.02 -4.79
C PRO A 41 -9.87 -3.04 -3.62
N ALA A 42 -9.91 -3.56 -2.38
CA ALA A 42 -9.64 -2.76 -1.18
C ALA A 42 -8.49 -1.82 -1.53
N PRO A 43 -8.51 -0.51 -1.18
CA PRO A 43 -7.52 0.44 -1.64
C PRO A 43 -6.16 -0.21 -1.39
N THR A 44 -5.56 -0.73 -2.47
CA THR A 44 -4.30 -1.43 -2.40
C THR A 44 -3.38 -0.26 -2.21
N GLU A 45 -3.15 0.08 -0.95
CA GLU A 45 -2.14 1.04 -0.60
C GLU A 45 -0.91 0.57 -1.36
N ASP A 46 -0.57 1.34 -2.38
CA ASP A 46 0.43 0.91 -3.34
C ASP A 46 1.65 0.58 -2.50
N ARG A 47 2.18 -0.65 -2.60
CA ARG A 47 3.29 -1.11 -1.76
C ARG A 47 4.42 -0.07 -1.69
N SER A 48 4.61 0.69 -2.77
CA SER A 48 5.52 1.82 -2.82
C SER A 48 5.15 2.99 -1.88
N GLN A 49 3.88 3.32 -1.70
CA GLN A 49 3.41 4.31 -0.72
C GLN A 49 3.63 3.85 0.72
N THR A 50 3.33 2.59 1.04
CA THR A 50 3.59 2.05 2.39
C THR A 50 5.08 2.06 2.71
N LEU A 51 5.91 1.61 1.77
CA LEU A 51 7.37 1.65 1.91
C LEU A 51 7.90 3.09 2.01
N LEU A 52 7.34 4.04 1.25
CA LEU A 52 7.74 5.44 1.27
C LEU A 52 7.50 6.04 2.67
N ARG A 53 6.31 5.82 3.22
CA ARG A 53 5.98 6.30 4.55
C ARG A 53 6.87 5.67 5.62
N GLN A 54 7.15 4.37 5.50
CA GLN A 54 8.06 3.67 6.39
C GLN A 54 9.47 4.26 6.34
N ALA A 55 10.01 4.49 5.14
CA ALA A 55 11.34 5.06 4.96
C ALA A 55 11.45 6.46 5.58
N GLN A 56 10.44 7.31 5.35
CA GLN A 56 10.37 8.65 5.95
C GLN A 56 10.31 8.59 7.48
N GLN A 57 9.47 7.72 8.03
CA GLN A 57 9.35 7.56 9.48
C GLN A 57 10.66 7.07 10.13
N LEU A 58 11.43 6.23 9.42
CA LEU A 58 12.75 5.78 9.88
C LEU A 58 13.78 6.91 9.83
N ASP A 59 13.74 7.76 8.80
CA ASP A 59 14.60 8.94 8.70
C ASP A 59 14.30 9.94 9.83
N ASP A 60 13.03 10.24 10.07
CA ASP A 60 12.60 11.15 11.15
C ASP A 60 13.05 10.60 12.52
N SER A 61 12.80 9.31 12.78
CA SER A 61 13.23 8.66 14.03
C SER A 61 14.75 8.68 14.19
N ARG A 62 15.50 8.50 13.10
CA ARG A 62 16.97 8.58 13.10
C ARG A 62 17.44 9.98 13.48
N ASP A 63 16.85 11.01 12.90
CA ASP A 63 17.19 12.40 13.19
C ASP A 63 16.88 12.78 14.65
N GLU A 64 15.72 12.36 15.18
CA GLU A 64 15.36 12.55 16.58
C GLU A 64 16.35 11.86 17.54
N LEU A 65 16.72 10.61 17.25
CA LEU A 65 17.67 9.86 18.07
C LEU A 65 19.07 10.48 18.04
N ALA A 66 19.52 10.93 16.87
CA ALA A 66 20.81 11.60 16.71
C ALA A 66 20.83 12.92 17.50
N ALA A 67 19.75 13.71 17.45
CA ALA A 67 19.59 14.94 18.21
C ALA A 67 19.60 14.71 19.73
N GLN A 68 19.12 13.54 20.19
CA GLN A 68 19.20 13.09 21.59
C GLN A 68 20.58 12.54 21.98
N GLY A 69 21.55 12.50 21.06
CA GLY A 69 22.87 11.91 21.29
C GLY A 69 22.91 10.37 21.27
N ARG A 70 21.81 9.71 20.89
CA ARG A 70 21.67 8.24 20.88
C ARG A 70 22.20 7.65 19.56
N GLN A 71 23.49 7.87 19.30
CA GLN A 71 24.11 7.58 17.99
C GLN A 71 24.01 6.12 17.54
N ALA A 72 24.12 5.16 18.47
CA ALA A 72 23.98 3.73 18.15
C ALA A 72 22.56 3.36 17.67
N GLU A 73 21.53 3.97 18.25
CA GLU A 73 20.14 3.72 17.86
C GLU A 73 19.79 4.48 16.58
N ALA A 74 20.30 5.70 16.43
CA ALA A 74 20.23 6.44 15.17
C ALA A 74 20.86 5.65 14.02
N LEU A 75 22.01 5.01 14.26
CA LEU A 75 22.68 4.15 13.29
C LEU A 75 21.80 2.94 12.90
N ALA A 76 21.10 2.32 13.85
CA ALA A 76 20.16 1.25 13.56
C ALA A 76 19.03 1.74 12.64
N ARG A 77 18.39 2.87 12.97
CA ARG A 77 17.35 3.47 12.12
C ARG A 77 17.85 3.89 10.75
N ALA A 78 19.07 4.41 10.64
CA ALA A 78 19.68 4.76 9.36
C ALA A 78 19.86 3.55 8.43
N ARG A 79 20.23 2.38 8.99
CA ARG A 79 20.34 1.12 8.24
C ARG A 79 18.98 0.67 7.71
N GLU A 80 17.98 0.67 8.59
CA GLU A 80 16.59 0.34 8.22
C GLU A 80 16.06 1.30 7.12
N ALA A 81 16.32 2.61 7.23
CA ALA A 81 15.94 3.60 6.23
C ALA A 81 16.62 3.33 4.88
N ALA A 82 17.94 3.08 4.88
CA ALA A 82 18.69 2.76 3.66
C ALA A 82 18.14 1.51 2.96
N ASP A 83 17.78 0.48 3.73
CA ASP A 83 17.16 -0.74 3.20
C ASP A 83 15.75 -0.47 2.62
N ALA A 84 14.93 0.35 3.28
CA ALA A 84 13.61 0.74 2.79
C ALA A 84 13.70 1.55 1.49
N TRP A 85 14.62 2.51 1.42
CA TRP A 85 14.89 3.28 0.20
C TRP A 85 15.44 2.40 -0.93
N ARG A 86 16.27 1.40 -0.62
CA ARG A 86 16.71 0.39 -1.60
C ARG A 86 15.51 -0.38 -2.15
N GLU A 87 14.62 -0.86 -1.31
CA GLU A 87 13.41 -1.58 -1.76
C GLU A 87 12.51 -0.68 -2.61
N LEU A 88 12.34 0.60 -2.24
CA LEU A 88 11.60 1.59 -3.05
C LEU A 88 12.19 1.76 -4.45
N THR A 89 13.51 1.84 -4.59
CA THR A 89 14.17 1.91 -5.91
C THR A 89 13.95 0.65 -6.75
N ARG A 90 13.73 -0.51 -6.13
CA ARG A 90 13.40 -1.77 -6.84
C ARG A 90 11.93 -1.83 -7.25
N VAL A 91 11.04 -1.41 -6.37
CA VAL A 91 9.59 -1.37 -6.63
C VAL A 91 9.26 -0.31 -7.69
N ARG A 92 9.97 0.83 -7.69
CA ARG A 92 9.84 1.88 -8.70
C ARG A 92 11.20 2.23 -9.32
N PRO A 93 11.66 1.45 -10.32
CA PRO A 93 12.92 1.72 -11.01
C PRO A 93 12.98 3.14 -11.58
N GLY A 94 14.12 3.83 -11.42
CA GLY A 94 14.32 5.20 -11.89
C GLY A 94 13.69 6.28 -11.00
N ARG A 95 13.11 5.92 -9.86
CA ARG A 95 12.63 6.85 -8.82
C ARG A 95 13.42 6.63 -7.53
N PHE A 96 13.40 7.63 -6.65
CA PHE A 96 13.95 7.57 -5.29
C PHE A 96 15.47 7.38 -5.17
N HIS A 97 16.23 7.53 -6.25
CA HIS A 97 17.70 7.42 -6.21
C HIS A 97 18.35 8.55 -5.40
N ALA A 98 17.78 9.77 -5.45
CA ALA A 98 18.29 10.90 -4.68
C ALA A 98 18.06 10.71 -3.19
N GLU A 99 16.87 10.26 -2.81
CA GLU A 99 16.45 9.97 -1.45
C GLU A 99 17.26 8.80 -0.87
N ARG A 100 17.46 7.72 -1.65
CA ARG A 100 18.36 6.63 -1.26
C ARG A 100 19.79 7.11 -1.07
N ARG A 101 20.30 7.97 -1.96
CA ARG A 101 21.66 8.54 -1.83
C ARG A 101 21.79 9.37 -0.56
N ALA A 102 20.77 10.16 -0.22
CA ALA A 102 20.73 10.92 1.02
C ALA A 102 20.75 10.02 2.25
N ALA A 103 19.90 8.98 2.30
CA ALA A 103 19.87 8.01 3.39
C ALA A 103 21.22 7.30 3.57
N LEU A 104 21.88 6.89 2.48
CA LEU A 104 23.23 6.31 2.53
C LEU A 104 24.27 7.33 3.02
N GLY A 105 24.17 8.59 2.62
CA GLY A 105 25.03 9.66 3.14
C GLY A 105 24.95 9.77 4.66
N ARG A 106 23.73 9.83 5.19
CA ARG A 106 23.46 9.88 6.64
C ARG A 106 23.96 8.64 7.37
N LEU A 107 23.75 7.45 6.79
CA LEU A 107 24.30 6.21 7.32
C LEU A 107 25.84 6.26 7.37
N SER A 108 26.50 6.75 6.33
CA SER A 108 27.95 6.88 6.29
C SER A 108 28.49 7.85 7.35
N GLU A 109 27.80 8.98 7.58
CA GLU A 109 28.14 9.96 8.62
C GLU A 109 28.07 9.33 10.02
N LEU A 110 27.00 8.59 10.30
CA LEU A 110 26.83 7.89 11.59
C LEU A 110 27.84 6.77 11.79
N LEU A 111 28.20 6.04 10.73
CA LEU A 111 29.24 5.01 10.79
C LEU A 111 30.61 5.61 11.12
N ALA A 112 30.98 6.71 10.45
CA ALA A 112 32.21 7.43 10.70
C ALA A 112 32.27 7.95 12.15
N LEU A 113 31.18 8.55 12.64
CA LEU A 113 31.07 9.03 14.02
C LEU A 113 31.28 7.93 15.07
N MET A 114 30.88 6.70 14.75
CA MET A 114 31.05 5.52 15.61
C MET A 114 32.40 4.80 15.41
N GLY A 115 33.30 5.35 14.59
CA GLY A 115 34.63 4.78 14.32
C GLY A 115 34.64 3.65 13.28
N HIS A 116 33.55 3.46 12.53
CA HIS A 116 33.42 2.43 11.49
C HIS A 116 33.74 2.98 10.09
N GLU A 117 34.93 3.57 9.92
CA GLU A 117 35.36 4.26 8.69
C GLU A 117 35.35 3.39 7.42
N GLU A 118 35.72 2.12 7.55
CA GLU A 118 35.70 1.17 6.43
C GLU A 118 34.27 0.98 5.90
N GLN A 119 33.32 0.77 6.81
CA GLN A 119 31.90 0.63 6.47
C GLN A 119 31.33 1.95 5.91
N ALA A 120 31.71 3.09 6.49
CA ALA A 120 31.30 4.40 5.99
C ALA A 120 31.76 4.63 4.55
N THR A 121 33.00 4.24 4.23
CA THR A 121 33.55 4.33 2.87
C THR A 121 32.81 3.42 1.90
N GLN A 122 32.52 2.18 2.29
CA GLN A 122 31.73 1.26 1.47
C GLN A 122 30.33 1.84 1.14
N VAL A 123 29.64 2.40 2.14
CA VAL A 123 28.33 3.03 1.95
C VAL A 123 28.41 4.25 1.02
N ARG A 124 29.47 5.05 1.12
CA ARG A 124 29.70 6.20 0.22
C ARG A 124 29.92 5.76 -1.23
N LEU A 125 30.64 4.66 -1.43
CA LEU A 125 30.84 4.07 -2.76
C LEU A 125 29.50 3.57 -3.32
N GLU A 126 28.68 2.90 -2.53
CA GLU A 126 27.32 2.50 -2.94
C GLU A 126 26.49 3.71 -3.37
N ALA A 127 26.51 4.79 -2.58
CA ALA A 127 25.79 6.02 -2.88
C ALA A 127 26.25 6.68 -4.19
N SER A 128 27.56 6.65 -4.47
CA SER A 128 28.14 7.18 -5.72
C SER A 128 27.76 6.37 -6.96
N GLY A 129 27.46 5.08 -6.80
CA GLY A 129 27.01 4.20 -7.88
C GLY A 129 25.52 4.39 -8.26
N LEU A 130 24.76 5.16 -7.48
CA LEU A 130 23.41 5.56 -7.85
C LEU A 130 23.53 6.72 -8.84
N SER A 131 23.13 6.52 -10.09
CA SER A 131 22.95 7.59 -11.09
C SER A 131 21.66 8.36 -10.82
#